data_AF-A0A416DCD3-F1
#
_entry.id   AF-A0A416DCD3-F1
#
_cell.length_a   1.000
_cell.length_b   1.000
_cell.length_c   1.000
_cell.angle_alpha   90.00
_cell.angle_beta   90.00
_cell.angle_gamma   90.00
#
_symmetry.space_group_name_H-M   'P 1'
#
loop_
_entity.id
_entity.type
_entity.pdbx_description
1 polymer ?
#
loop_
_entity_poly.entity_id
_entity_poly.type
_entity_poly.pdbx_seq_one_letter_code
_entity_poly.pdbx_strand_id
1 'polypeptide(L)'
;MLYSKNKKRGFTLVELIVVLVILAILAALLIPALTGYIDKAKKDQVIAETRMLHEAVQTEMSELYGSSNWKLNSYTTLANSTGTVIGNNSNGNPNSYDLKANYDKIAKLSEVPCLQKGGSGQFLVLINSKAQIHAIIYHSDRGYLGLYFSDTNQYSAYKIGETAEGGKISDNMFRSYYSSVYYNAAVDAVPDSNGNYNDKNYYWWSCTGIRGMLNISELVFPS
;
A
#
# COMPACT_ATOMS: atom_id res chain seq x y z
N MET A 1 1.10 -66.58 44.18
CA MET A 1 1.17 -65.54 43.14
C MET A 1 -0.23 -64.98 42.91
N LEU A 2 -0.50 -63.75 43.34
CA LEU A 2 -1.79 -63.08 43.10
C LEU A 2 -1.65 -62.19 41.86
N TYR A 3 -2.35 -62.54 40.78
CA TYR A 3 -2.37 -61.78 39.54
C TYR A 3 -3.39 -60.64 39.65
N SER A 4 -2.90 -59.41 39.80
CA SER A 4 -3.76 -58.21 39.81
C SER A 4 -4.27 -57.93 38.39
N LYS A 5 -5.55 -58.21 38.14
CA LYS A 5 -6.24 -57.82 36.90
C LYS A 5 -6.49 -56.31 36.92
N ASN A 6 -5.59 -55.54 36.31
CA ASN A 6 -5.84 -54.15 35.98
C ASN A 6 -7.01 -54.06 34.99
N LYS A 7 -8.21 -53.73 35.47
CA LYS A 7 -9.34 -53.38 34.62
C LYS A 7 -9.02 -52.07 33.91
N LYS A 8 -8.57 -52.14 32.65
CA LYS A 8 -8.51 -50.95 31.79
C LYS A 8 -9.93 -50.45 31.58
N ARG A 9 -10.29 -49.32 32.19
CA ARG A 9 -11.53 -48.60 31.90
C ARG A 9 -11.34 -47.96 30.52
N GLY A 10 -12.06 -48.47 29.52
CA GLY A 10 -12.12 -47.87 28.19
C GLY A 10 -13.08 -46.68 28.19
N PHE A 11 -12.80 -45.66 27.38
CA PHE A 11 -13.76 -44.60 27.08
C PHE A 11 -14.97 -45.18 26.35
N THR A 12 -16.16 -44.69 26.68
CA THR A 12 -17.36 -45.04 25.95
C THR A 12 -17.43 -44.27 24.63
N LEU A 13 -18.02 -44.87 23.58
CA LEU A 13 -18.26 -44.16 22.32
C LEU A 13 -19.09 -42.88 22.53
N VAL A 14 -20.00 -42.92 23.51
CA VAL A 14 -20.87 -41.78 23.86
C VAL A 14 -20.06 -40.61 24.41
N GLU A 15 -19.14 -40.84 25.35
CA GLU A 15 -18.27 -39.78 25.89
C GLU A 15 -17.45 -39.11 24.79
N LEU A 16 -16.95 -39.89 23.83
CA LEU A 16 -16.18 -39.36 22.72
C LEU A 16 -17.05 -38.51 21.78
N ILE A 17 -18.27 -38.95 21.47
CA ILE A 17 -19.20 -38.18 20.62
C ILE A 17 -19.60 -36.87 21.28
N VAL A 18 -19.89 -36.85 22.59
CA VAL A 18 -20.26 -35.61 23.30
C VAL A 18 -19.12 -34.58 23.24
N VAL A 19 -17.87 -35.02 23.44
CA VAL A 19 -16.71 -34.13 23.34
C VAL A 19 -16.53 -33.58 21.93
N LEU A 20 -16.67 -34.42 20.90
CA LEU A 20 -16.58 -33.98 19.51
C LEU A 20 -17.67 -32.96 19.15
N VAL A 21 -18.89 -33.14 19.66
CA VAL A 21 -20.00 -32.19 19.46
C VAL A 21 -19.68 -30.84 20.10
N ILE A 22 -19.16 -30.82 21.33
CA ILE A 22 -18.78 -29.58 22.01
C ILE A 22 -17.65 -28.86 21.25
N LEU A 23 -16.61 -29.60 20.82
CA LEU A 23 -15.51 -29.05 20.03
C LEU A 23 -16.00 -28.48 18.68
N ALA A 24 -16.96 -29.15 18.03
CA ALA A 24 -17.53 -28.67 16.78
C ALA A 24 -18.30 -27.35 16.96
N ILE A 25 -19.09 -27.22 18.03
CA ILE A 25 -19.82 -25.97 18.34
C ILE A 25 -18.84 -24.83 18.64
N LEU A 26 -17.81 -25.08 19.46
CA LEU A 26 -16.80 -24.08 19.79
C LEU A 26 -16.03 -23.63 18.53
N ALA A 27 -15.63 -24.57 17.67
CA ALA A 27 -14.93 -24.26 16.43
C ALA A 27 -15.82 -23.42 15.50
N ALA A 28 -17.11 -23.76 15.36
CA ALA A 28 -18.04 -23.05 14.49
C ALA A 28 -18.20 -21.57 14.87
N LEU A 29 -18.21 -21.25 16.17
CA LEU A 29 -18.29 -19.87 16.65
C LEU A 29 -16.96 -19.11 16.51
N LEU A 30 -15.83 -19.81 16.58
CA LEU A 30 -14.50 -19.19 16.62
C LEU A 30 -13.93 -18.87 15.24
N ILE A 31 -14.24 -19.68 14.22
CA ILE A 31 -13.71 -19.53 12.85
C ILE A 31 -14.01 -18.14 12.25
N PRO A 32 -15.24 -17.58 12.30
CA PRO A 32 -15.54 -16.26 11.72
C PRO A 32 -14.79 -15.11 12.42
N ALA A 33 -14.60 -15.21 13.74
CA ALA A 33 -13.85 -14.21 14.48
C ALA A 33 -12.36 -14.25 14.09
N LEU A 34 -11.79 -15.45 13.99
CA LEU A 34 -10.38 -15.64 13.64
C LEU A 34 -10.05 -15.10 12.24
N THR A 35 -10.92 -15.30 11.25
CA THR A 35 -10.70 -14.77 9.89
C THR A 35 -10.67 -13.25 9.85
N GLY A 36 -11.53 -12.58 10.63
CA GLY A 36 -11.52 -11.12 10.79
C GLY A 36 -10.24 -10.60 11.46
N TYR A 37 -9.77 -11.27 12.52
CA TYR A 37 -8.51 -10.91 13.17
C TYR A 37 -7.29 -11.07 12.25
N ILE A 38 -7.25 -12.12 11.43
CA ILE A 38 -6.20 -12.33 10.44
C ILE A 38 -6.19 -11.20 9.40
N ASP A 39 -7.36 -10.78 8.91
CA ASP A 39 -7.46 -9.68 7.95
C ASP A 39 -6.96 -8.36 8.54
N LYS A 40 -7.37 -8.06 9.78
CA LYS A 40 -6.89 -6.88 10.51
C LYS A 40 -5.38 -6.91 10.71
N ALA A 41 -4.81 -8.05 11.14
CA ALA A 41 -3.37 -8.19 11.33
C ALA A 41 -2.59 -7.98 10.02
N LYS A 42 -3.13 -8.44 8.88
CA LYS A 42 -2.53 -8.19 7.56
C LYS A 42 -2.60 -6.72 7.17
N LYS A 43 -3.72 -6.03 7.44
CA LYS A 43 -3.85 -4.58 7.22
C LYS A 43 -2.85 -3.80 8.08
N ASP A 44 -2.70 -4.17 9.36
CA ASP A 44 -1.74 -3.54 10.27
C ASP A 44 -0.29 -3.75 9.81
N GLN A 45 0.04 -4.95 9.32
CA GLN A 45 1.34 -5.25 8.72
C GLN A 45 1.61 -4.37 7.48
N VAL A 46 0.63 -4.24 6.59
CA VAL A 46 0.75 -3.41 5.38
C VAL A 46 0.89 -1.93 5.71
N ILE A 47 0.22 -1.45 6.76
CA ILE A 47 0.40 -0.08 7.28
C ILE A 47 1.85 0.11 7.77
N ALA A 48 2.39 -0.85 8.52
CA ALA A 48 3.77 -0.78 9.00
C ALA A 48 4.77 -0.76 7.82
N GLU A 49 4.58 -1.63 6.82
CA GLU A 49 5.40 -1.64 5.60
C GLU A 49 5.30 -0.34 4.81
N THR A 50 4.11 0.27 4.75
CA THR A 50 3.90 1.59 4.10
C THR A 50 4.67 2.69 4.83
N ARG A 51 4.78 2.63 6.17
CA ARG A 51 5.58 3.58 6.96
C ARG A 51 7.07 3.40 6.72
N MET A 52 7.56 2.17 6.69
CA MET A 52 8.96 1.89 6.36
C MET A 52 9.31 2.39 4.95
N LEU A 53 8.40 2.19 3.98
CA LEU A 53 8.54 2.75 2.65
C LEU A 53 8.55 4.29 2.67
N HIS A 54 7.64 4.92 3.43
CA HIS A 54 7.59 6.38 3.58
C HIS A 54 8.94 6.92 4.04
N GLU A 55 9.50 6.37 5.11
CA GLU A 55 10.79 6.81 5.68
C GLU A 55 11.93 6.63 4.68
N ALA A 56 11.99 5.48 4.00
CA ALA A 56 13.02 5.20 3.00
C ALA A 56 12.94 6.16 1.79
N VAL A 57 11.75 6.39 1.26
CA VAL A 57 11.55 7.31 0.13
C VAL A 57 11.84 8.75 0.57
N GLN A 58 11.34 9.18 1.71
CA GLN A 58 11.58 10.54 2.19
C GLN A 58 13.09 10.79 2.42
N THR A 59 13.82 9.79 2.93
CA THR A 59 15.29 9.88 3.09
C THR A 59 15.98 10.10 1.75
N GLU A 60 15.69 9.25 0.76
CA GLU A 60 16.31 9.35 -0.57
C GLU A 60 15.95 10.66 -1.29
N MET A 61 14.67 11.02 -1.27
CA MET A 61 14.19 12.22 -1.94
C MET A 61 14.73 13.50 -1.29
N SER A 62 14.94 13.51 0.04
CA SER A 62 15.56 14.65 0.73
C SER A 62 17.04 14.81 0.35
N GLU A 63 17.76 13.70 0.16
CA GLU A 63 19.15 13.73 -0.33
C GLU A 63 19.22 14.30 -1.75
N LEU A 64 18.33 13.86 -2.64
CA LEU A 64 18.22 14.41 -4.00
C LEU A 64 17.84 15.89 -3.98
N TYR A 65 16.92 16.30 -3.11
CA TYR A 65 16.48 17.69 -2.98
C TYR A 65 17.60 18.64 -2.53
N GLY A 66 18.44 18.18 -1.59
CA GLY A 66 19.59 18.94 -1.09
C GLY A 66 20.75 19.03 -2.08
N SER A 67 20.71 18.27 -3.18
CA SER A 67 21.77 18.27 -4.18
C SER A 67 21.67 19.49 -5.11
N SER A 68 22.81 19.90 -5.68
CA SER A 68 22.87 21.01 -6.65
C SER A 68 22.15 20.72 -7.98
N ASN A 69 21.70 19.49 -8.16
CA ASN A 69 21.14 19.00 -9.42
C ASN A 69 19.60 18.85 -9.37
N TRP A 70 18.97 19.21 -8.24
CA TRP A 70 17.52 19.15 -8.09
C TRP A 70 16.82 19.98 -9.18
N LYS A 71 16.19 19.26 -10.09
CA LYS A 71 15.40 19.82 -11.19
C LYS A 71 14.23 18.91 -11.51
N LEU A 72 13.08 19.52 -11.70
CA LEU A 72 11.84 18.87 -12.08
C LEU A 72 11.26 19.55 -13.32
N ASN A 73 10.66 18.75 -14.19
CA ASN A 73 9.75 19.21 -15.25
C ASN A 73 8.31 19.01 -14.77
N SER A 74 7.30 19.32 -15.60
CA SER A 74 5.88 19.05 -15.26
C SER A 74 5.61 17.59 -14.87
N TYR A 75 6.43 16.68 -15.40
CA TYR A 75 6.40 15.25 -15.12
C TYR A 75 7.84 14.78 -14.93
N THR A 76 8.16 14.14 -13.81
CA THR A 76 9.53 13.67 -13.55
C THR A 76 9.53 12.36 -12.78
N THR A 77 10.17 11.33 -13.34
CA THR A 77 10.49 10.09 -12.65
C THR A 77 11.78 10.29 -11.89
N LEU A 78 11.79 9.96 -10.59
CA LEU A 78 12.96 10.10 -9.71
C LEU A 78 13.55 8.76 -9.32
N ALA A 79 12.73 7.71 -9.31
CA ALA A 79 13.16 6.34 -9.12
C ALA A 79 12.25 5.42 -9.92
N ASN A 80 12.81 4.37 -10.52
CA ASN A 80 12.04 3.35 -11.21
C ASN A 80 12.79 2.00 -11.26
N SER A 81 12.07 0.90 -11.04
CA SER A 81 12.68 -0.44 -10.95
C SER A 81 13.33 -0.95 -12.24
N THR A 82 12.95 -0.42 -13.42
CA THR A 82 13.57 -0.76 -14.70
C THR A 82 14.59 0.28 -15.16
N GLY A 83 14.77 1.36 -14.39
CA GLY A 83 15.68 2.46 -14.74
C GLY A 83 15.16 3.35 -15.87
N THR A 84 13.87 3.27 -16.19
CA THR A 84 13.26 4.01 -17.31
C THR A 84 12.27 5.05 -16.82
N VAL A 85 12.13 6.14 -17.57
CA VAL A 85 11.08 7.13 -17.37
C VAL A 85 9.70 6.53 -17.61
N ILE A 86 8.72 6.91 -16.80
CA ILE A 86 7.34 6.46 -16.97
C ILE A 86 6.58 7.38 -17.95
N GLY A 87 5.58 6.84 -18.66
CA GLY A 87 4.66 7.64 -19.48
C GLY A 87 5.18 8.09 -20.86
N ASN A 88 6.16 7.40 -21.46
CA ASN A 88 6.74 7.73 -22.78
C ASN A 88 7.21 9.19 -22.92
N ASN A 89 7.61 9.82 -21.81
CA ASN A 89 8.11 11.18 -21.82
C ASN A 89 9.64 11.16 -21.83
N SER A 90 10.25 11.36 -22.99
CA SER A 90 11.71 11.44 -23.15
C SER A 90 12.36 12.53 -22.28
N ASN A 91 11.59 13.52 -21.84
CA ASN A 91 12.03 14.60 -20.96
C ASN A 91 11.63 14.36 -19.49
N GLY A 92 11.12 13.17 -19.15
CA GLY A 92 10.69 12.78 -17.80
C GLY A 92 11.82 12.56 -16.80
N ASN A 93 13.07 12.80 -17.19
CA ASN A 93 14.24 12.78 -16.32
C ASN A 93 15.16 13.98 -16.68
N PRO A 94 14.77 15.22 -16.30
CA PRO A 94 15.44 16.45 -16.74
C PRO A 94 16.89 16.60 -16.29
N ASN A 95 17.29 15.81 -15.30
CA ASN A 95 18.61 15.88 -14.69
C ASN A 95 19.35 14.53 -14.75
N SER A 96 18.88 13.60 -15.58
CA SER A 96 19.50 12.29 -15.77
C SER A 96 19.77 11.56 -14.45
N TYR A 97 18.82 11.63 -13.50
CA TYR A 97 18.86 10.85 -12.26
C TYR A 97 19.07 9.36 -12.57
N ASP A 98 19.86 8.68 -11.74
CA ASP A 98 19.99 7.24 -11.82
C ASP A 98 18.74 6.58 -11.22
N LEU A 99 17.71 6.45 -12.05
CA LEU A 99 16.39 5.97 -11.64
C LEU A 99 16.45 4.58 -11.00
N LYS A 100 17.34 3.72 -11.51
CA LYS A 100 17.48 2.36 -11.00
C LYS A 100 18.21 2.35 -9.66
N ALA A 101 19.32 3.08 -9.55
CA ALA A 101 20.05 3.16 -8.28
C ALA A 101 19.18 3.77 -7.18
N ASN A 102 18.43 4.83 -7.48
CA ASN A 102 17.51 5.46 -6.52
C ASN A 102 16.44 4.46 -6.07
N TYR A 103 15.86 3.68 -7.00
CA TYR A 103 14.88 2.65 -6.67
C TYR A 103 15.48 1.55 -5.78
N ASP A 104 16.65 1.04 -6.14
CA ASP A 104 17.31 -0.03 -5.40
C ASP A 104 17.73 0.43 -3.99
N LYS A 105 18.15 1.69 -3.85
CA LYS A 105 18.44 2.31 -2.55
C LYS A 105 17.20 2.42 -1.68
N ILE A 106 16.06 2.88 -2.23
CA ILE A 106 14.77 2.93 -1.53
C ILE A 106 14.33 1.53 -1.10
N ALA A 107 14.35 0.55 -2.02
CA ALA A 107 13.96 -0.81 -1.71
C ALA A 107 14.82 -1.37 -0.57
N LYS A 108 16.14 -1.18 -0.63
CA LYS A 108 17.07 -1.59 0.43
C LYS A 108 16.81 -0.90 1.76
N LEU A 109 16.63 0.43 1.77
CA LEU A 109 16.37 1.22 2.98
C LEU A 109 15.03 0.89 3.64
N SER A 110 14.02 0.55 2.84
CA SER A 110 12.68 0.25 3.37
C SER A 110 12.62 -1.07 4.14
N GLU A 111 13.56 -2.00 3.89
CA GLU A 111 13.57 -3.35 4.45
C GLU A 111 12.26 -4.14 4.26
N VAL A 112 11.36 -3.68 3.40
CA VAL A 112 10.07 -4.34 3.13
C VAL A 112 10.33 -5.63 2.36
N PRO A 113 9.98 -6.82 2.90
CA PRO A 113 10.37 -8.09 2.31
C PRO A 113 9.89 -8.29 0.87
N CYS A 114 8.67 -7.82 0.54
CA CYS A 114 8.11 -8.03 -0.80
C CYS A 114 8.68 -7.08 -1.86
N LEU A 115 9.48 -6.08 -1.47
CA LEU A 115 10.21 -5.20 -2.39
C LEU A 115 11.63 -5.68 -2.65
N GLN A 116 12.10 -6.67 -1.88
CA GLN A 116 13.39 -7.33 -2.07
C GLN A 116 13.33 -8.36 -3.19
N LYS A 117 14.50 -8.89 -3.56
CA LYS A 117 14.64 -9.92 -4.61
C LYS A 117 13.72 -11.11 -4.35
N GLY A 118 12.81 -11.38 -5.29
CA GLY A 118 11.87 -12.49 -5.24
C GLY A 118 10.49 -12.12 -4.67
N GLY A 119 10.32 -10.91 -4.14
CA GLY A 119 9.02 -10.34 -3.82
C GLY A 119 8.30 -9.81 -5.06
N SER A 120 6.96 -9.82 -5.03
CA SER A 120 6.10 -9.29 -6.08
C SER A 120 5.41 -7.96 -5.70
N GLY A 121 5.82 -7.37 -4.58
CA GLY A 121 5.26 -6.10 -4.13
C GLY A 121 5.70 -4.96 -5.02
N GLN A 122 4.84 -3.96 -5.14
CA GLN A 122 5.08 -2.78 -5.96
C GLN A 122 4.65 -1.53 -5.21
N PHE A 123 5.24 -0.38 -5.51
CA PHE A 123 4.79 0.88 -4.93
C PHE A 123 4.80 2.00 -5.96
N LEU A 124 3.90 2.96 -5.77
CA LEU A 124 3.94 4.27 -6.38
C LEU A 124 4.04 5.28 -5.24
N VAL A 125 5.05 6.14 -5.30
CA VAL A 125 5.10 7.31 -4.41
C VAL A 125 5.03 8.57 -5.26
N LEU A 126 4.07 9.42 -4.92
CA LEU A 126 3.96 10.76 -5.46
C LEU A 126 4.62 11.73 -4.49
N ILE A 127 5.48 12.58 -5.02
CA ILE A 127 6.13 13.64 -4.24
C ILE A 127 5.81 15.00 -4.82
N ASN A 128 6.00 16.04 -4.01
CA ASN A 128 5.85 17.43 -4.41
C ASN A 128 7.19 18.05 -4.87
N SER A 129 7.17 19.31 -5.32
CA SER A 129 8.38 20.02 -5.81
C SER A 129 9.46 20.23 -4.74
N LYS A 130 9.12 20.03 -3.47
CA LYS A 130 10.00 20.11 -2.30
C LYS A 130 10.44 18.74 -1.79
N ALA A 131 10.25 17.70 -2.60
CA ALA A 131 10.60 16.32 -2.27
C ALA A 131 9.87 15.74 -1.03
N GLN A 132 8.72 16.31 -0.68
CA GLN A 132 7.86 15.79 0.38
C GLN A 132 6.85 14.82 -0.23
N ILE A 133 6.56 13.74 0.47
CA ILE A 133 5.59 12.73 0.02
C ILE A 133 4.18 13.33 0.00
N HIS A 134 3.55 13.30 -1.18
CA HIS A 134 2.16 13.70 -1.39
C HIS A 134 1.21 12.53 -1.15
N ALA A 135 1.51 11.37 -1.74
CA ALA A 135 0.73 10.14 -1.57
C ALA A 135 1.61 8.91 -1.77
N ILE A 136 1.28 7.82 -1.08
CA ILE A 136 1.88 6.50 -1.27
C ILE A 136 0.77 5.53 -1.63
N ILE A 137 1.02 4.72 -2.65
CA ILE A 137 0.19 3.56 -3.01
C ILE A 137 1.12 2.36 -3.06
N TYR A 138 1.07 1.53 -2.02
CA TYR A 138 1.87 0.33 -1.88
C TYR A 138 0.98 -0.90 -2.12
N HIS A 139 1.35 -1.75 -3.06
CA HIS A 139 0.71 -3.02 -3.37
C HIS A 139 1.53 -4.16 -2.78
N SER A 140 1.01 -4.80 -1.73
CA SER A 140 1.63 -5.98 -1.12
C SER A 140 1.37 -7.23 -1.96
N ASP A 141 2.36 -8.12 -2.00
CA ASP A 141 2.28 -9.50 -2.51
C ASP A 141 1.11 -10.34 -1.96
N ARG A 142 0.46 -9.89 -0.88
CA ARG A 142 -0.69 -10.54 -0.23
C ARG A 142 -2.06 -10.04 -0.71
N GLY A 143 -2.10 -9.15 -1.71
CA GLY A 143 -3.36 -8.60 -2.26
C GLY A 143 -3.97 -7.49 -1.42
N TYR A 144 -3.13 -6.73 -0.70
CA TYR A 144 -3.53 -5.58 0.10
C TYR A 144 -2.84 -4.32 -0.43
N LEU A 145 -3.55 -3.20 -0.38
CA LEU A 145 -3.04 -1.88 -0.64
C LEU A 145 -2.74 -1.18 0.68
N GLY A 146 -1.54 -0.62 0.82
CA GLY A 146 -1.16 0.31 1.86
C GLY A 146 -1.11 1.72 1.29
N LEU A 147 -1.72 2.66 1.98
CA LEU A 147 -1.91 4.02 1.48
C LEU A 147 -1.48 5.04 2.53
N TYR A 148 -0.91 6.14 2.03
CA TYR A 148 -0.67 7.35 2.80
C TYR A 148 -1.07 8.56 1.96
N PHE A 149 -1.65 9.57 2.60
CA PHE A 149 -2.01 10.83 1.97
C PHE A 149 -1.57 12.01 2.84
N SER A 150 -0.98 13.02 2.21
CA SER A 150 -0.39 14.20 2.89
C SER A 150 -1.42 15.16 3.50
N ASP A 151 -2.65 15.20 2.97
CA ASP A 151 -3.75 16.03 3.48
C ASP A 151 -4.28 15.52 4.84
N THR A 152 -4.38 14.19 5.04
CA THR A 152 -4.82 13.59 6.30
C THR A 152 -3.68 13.19 7.21
N ASN A 153 -2.47 13.03 6.68
CA ASN A 153 -1.31 12.48 7.38
C ASN A 153 -1.58 11.10 8.02
N GLN A 154 -2.47 10.32 7.41
CA GLN A 154 -2.88 9.02 7.92
C GLN A 154 -2.42 7.89 7.00
N TYR A 155 -2.13 6.76 7.63
CA TYR A 155 -1.87 5.49 6.96
C TYR A 155 -3.11 4.63 7.03
N SER A 156 -3.46 4.01 5.92
CA SER A 156 -4.62 3.11 5.82
C SER A 156 -4.26 1.89 4.97
N ALA A 157 -4.92 0.77 5.20
CA ALA A 157 -4.76 -0.41 4.37
C ALA A 157 -6.11 -1.01 3.99
N TYR A 158 -6.19 -1.45 2.74
CA TYR A 158 -7.39 -2.01 2.13
C TYR A 158 -7.08 -3.32 1.43
N LYS A 159 -8.03 -4.24 1.43
CA LYS A 159 -7.93 -5.49 0.66
C LYS A 159 -8.47 -5.24 -0.75
N ILE A 160 -7.72 -5.65 -1.77
CA ILE A 160 -8.17 -5.47 -3.16
C ILE A 160 -9.49 -6.23 -3.39
N GLY A 161 -10.46 -5.55 -4.00
CA GLY A 161 -11.80 -6.08 -4.25
C GLY A 161 -12.77 -6.02 -3.07
N GLU A 162 -12.35 -5.58 -1.88
CA GLU A 162 -13.30 -5.26 -0.80
C GLU A 162 -14.14 -4.03 -1.17
N THR A 163 -15.33 -3.91 -0.59
CA THR A 163 -16.25 -2.80 -0.88
C THR A 163 -16.02 -1.68 0.12
N ALA A 164 -15.72 -0.49 -0.39
CA ALA A 164 -15.67 0.77 0.34
C ALA A 164 -16.75 1.72 -0.21
N GLU A 165 -16.76 2.98 0.23
CA GLU A 165 -17.79 3.97 -0.13
C GLU A 165 -17.85 4.19 -1.65
N GLY A 166 -16.68 4.30 -2.30
CA GLY A 166 -16.58 4.49 -3.75
C GLY A 166 -16.80 3.23 -4.59
N GLY A 167 -16.99 2.06 -3.97
CA GLY A 167 -17.17 0.77 -4.64
C GLY A 167 -16.06 -0.24 -4.33
N LYS A 168 -15.74 -1.12 -5.28
CA LYS A 168 -14.71 -2.15 -5.07
C LYS A 168 -13.32 -1.55 -5.20
N ILE A 169 -12.50 -1.69 -4.16
CA ILE A 169 -11.13 -1.20 -4.13
C ILE A 169 -10.32 -1.79 -5.30
N SER A 170 -9.71 -0.91 -6.10
CA SER A 170 -8.88 -1.27 -7.24
C SER A 170 -7.81 -0.21 -7.49
N ASP A 171 -6.62 -0.66 -7.87
CA ASP A 171 -5.47 0.16 -8.24
C ASP A 171 -5.20 0.17 -9.77
N ASN A 172 -6.16 -0.31 -10.57
CA ASN A 172 -5.98 -0.49 -12.01
C ASN A 172 -5.53 0.79 -12.73
N MET A 173 -6.01 1.96 -12.29
CA MET A 173 -5.65 3.27 -12.85
C MET A 173 -4.17 3.62 -12.66
N PHE A 174 -3.50 3.02 -11.67
CA PHE A 174 -2.10 3.30 -11.34
C PHE A 174 -1.13 2.23 -11.83
N ARG A 175 -1.60 1.22 -12.56
CA ARG A 175 -0.77 0.08 -12.99
C ARG A 175 0.50 0.47 -13.76
N SER A 176 0.42 1.49 -14.61
CA SER A 176 1.58 1.98 -15.38
C SER A 176 2.55 2.84 -14.58
N TYR A 177 2.18 3.21 -13.35
CA TYR A 177 2.98 4.07 -12.46
C TYR A 177 3.67 3.27 -11.36
N TYR A 178 3.29 2.02 -11.15
CA TYR A 178 3.92 1.17 -10.14
C TYR A 178 5.43 0.99 -10.36
N SER A 179 6.09 0.69 -9.24
CA SER A 179 7.54 0.58 -9.12
C SER A 179 8.26 1.89 -9.42
N SER A 180 7.69 3.03 -9.01
CA SER A 180 8.29 4.33 -9.24
C SER A 180 8.05 5.35 -8.12
N VAL A 181 8.99 6.30 -8.01
CA VAL A 181 8.79 7.59 -7.35
C VAL A 181 8.63 8.64 -8.45
N TYR A 182 7.52 9.38 -8.41
CA TYR A 182 7.10 10.24 -9.49
C TYR A 182 6.64 11.61 -8.98
N TYR A 183 7.07 12.64 -9.69
CA TYR A 183 6.61 14.00 -9.53
C TYR A 183 5.70 14.35 -10.71
N ASN A 184 4.53 14.90 -10.40
CA ASN A 184 3.63 15.54 -11.35
C ASN A 184 3.30 16.93 -10.82
N ALA A 185 3.52 17.98 -11.61
CA ALA A 185 3.27 19.36 -11.18
C ALA A 185 1.83 19.61 -10.69
N ALA A 186 0.87 18.78 -11.11
CA ALA A 186 -0.49 18.80 -10.60
C ALA A 186 -0.61 18.56 -9.08
N VAL A 187 0.34 17.85 -8.45
CA VAL A 187 0.31 17.59 -7.00
C VAL A 187 0.60 18.84 -6.16
N ASP A 188 1.26 19.85 -6.75
CA ASP A 188 1.52 21.14 -6.13
C ASP A 188 0.38 22.14 -6.35
N ALA A 189 -0.63 21.78 -7.16
CA ALA A 189 -1.76 22.64 -7.39
C ALA A 189 -2.58 22.81 -6.11
N VAL A 190 -2.87 24.07 -5.78
CA VAL A 190 -3.74 24.42 -4.65
C VAL A 190 -5.13 24.72 -5.21
N PRO A 191 -6.19 24.04 -4.74
CA PRO A 191 -7.55 24.37 -5.14
C PRO A 191 -7.98 25.73 -4.58
N ASP A 192 -8.99 26.33 -5.18
CA ASP A 192 -9.63 27.52 -4.63
C ASP A 192 -10.42 27.22 -3.33
N SER A 193 -11.03 28.25 -2.74
CA SER A 193 -11.82 28.12 -1.51
C SER A 193 -13.01 27.16 -1.62
N ASN A 194 -13.44 26.84 -2.84
CA ASN A 194 -14.56 25.94 -3.13
C ASN A 194 -14.08 24.53 -3.50
N GLY A 195 -12.76 24.26 -3.47
CA GLY A 195 -12.19 22.97 -3.84
C GLY A 195 -11.95 22.79 -5.34
N ASN A 196 -12.13 23.83 -6.15
CA ASN A 196 -11.96 23.77 -7.60
C ASN A 196 -10.52 24.02 -8.01
N TYR A 197 -10.07 23.27 -9.01
CA TYR A 197 -8.76 23.45 -9.63
C TYR A 197 -8.90 24.22 -10.94
N ASN A 198 -7.92 25.08 -11.24
CA ASN A 198 -7.86 25.83 -12.50
C ASN A 198 -7.86 24.90 -13.74
N ASP A 199 -7.18 23.76 -13.63
CA ASP A 199 -7.28 22.65 -14.58
C ASP A 199 -7.95 21.46 -13.87
N LYS A 200 -9.07 20.98 -14.40
CA LYS A 200 -9.79 19.81 -13.88
C LYS A 200 -8.90 18.57 -13.84
N ASN A 201 -7.87 18.49 -14.68
CA ASN A 201 -6.92 17.39 -14.65
C ASN A 201 -6.10 17.33 -13.36
N TYR A 202 -5.93 18.46 -12.65
CA TYR A 202 -5.15 18.49 -11.41
C TYR A 202 -5.89 17.81 -10.25
N TYR A 203 -7.23 17.81 -10.30
CA TYR A 203 -8.04 17.09 -9.33
C TYR A 203 -7.66 15.61 -9.25
N TRP A 204 -7.37 14.96 -10.38
CA TRP A 204 -6.97 13.55 -10.41
C TRP A 204 -5.65 13.26 -9.68
N TRP A 205 -4.78 14.25 -9.54
CA TRP A 205 -3.51 14.10 -8.83
C TRP A 205 -3.56 14.61 -7.39
N SER A 206 -4.72 15.13 -6.95
CA SER A 206 -4.97 15.47 -5.55
C SER A 206 -5.20 14.22 -4.71
N CYS A 207 -4.98 14.31 -3.39
CA CYS A 207 -5.26 13.22 -2.45
C CYS A 207 -6.72 12.74 -2.54
N THR A 208 -7.69 13.64 -2.67
CA THR A 208 -9.11 13.30 -2.84
C THR A 208 -9.38 12.57 -4.15
N GLY A 209 -8.84 13.06 -5.27
CA GLY A 209 -9.00 12.42 -6.58
C GLY A 209 -8.36 11.02 -6.62
N ILE A 210 -7.19 10.86 -6.00
CA ILE A 210 -6.52 9.55 -5.90
C ILE A 210 -7.36 8.56 -5.08
N ARG A 211 -7.91 8.98 -3.93
CA ARG A 211 -8.82 8.11 -3.15
C ARG A 211 -10.04 7.68 -3.94
N GLY A 212 -10.63 8.61 -4.70
CA GLY A 212 -11.75 8.32 -5.57
C GLY A 212 -11.40 7.32 -6.69
N MET A 213 -10.24 7.48 -7.33
CA MET A 213 -9.77 6.54 -8.35
C MET A 213 -9.44 5.15 -7.81
N LEU A 214 -9.11 5.05 -6.51
CA LEU A 214 -8.95 3.79 -5.80
C LEU A 214 -10.28 3.17 -5.32
N ASN A 215 -11.40 3.85 -5.58
CA ASN A 215 -12.76 3.53 -5.09
C ASN A 215 -12.89 3.51 -3.56
N ILE A 216 -12.04 4.25 -2.83
CA ILE A 216 -12.07 4.29 -1.36
C ILE A 216 -13.21 5.18 -0.87
N SER A 217 -13.32 6.36 -1.48
CA SER A 217 -14.36 7.35 -1.24
C SER A 217 -15.16 7.58 -2.52
N GLU A 218 -16.36 8.15 -2.41
CA GLU A 218 -17.10 8.59 -3.59
C GLU A 218 -16.27 9.59 -4.41
N LEU A 219 -16.32 9.44 -5.74
CA LEU A 219 -15.72 10.38 -6.68
C LEU A 219 -16.58 11.63 -6.75
N VAL A 220 -16.25 12.62 -5.90
CA VAL A 220 -16.91 13.93 -5.93
C VAL A 220 -16.16 14.83 -6.92
N PHE A 221 -16.84 15.29 -7.96
CA PHE A 221 -16.22 16.26 -8.88
C PHE A 221 -16.36 17.67 -8.32
N PRO A 222 -15.29 18.48 -8.34
CA PRO A 222 -15.39 19.90 -8.07
C PRO A 222 -16.34 20.54 -9.10
N SER A 223 -17.27 21.39 -8.65
CA SER A 223 -18.35 22.00 -9.45
C SER A 223 -17.86 23.17 -10.29
#